data_AF-A0A349PJY6-F1
#
_entry.id   AF-A0A349PJY6-F1
#
_cell.length_a   1.000
_cell.length_b   1.000
_cell.length_c   1.000
_cell.angle_alpha   90.00
_cell.angle_beta   90.00
_cell.angle_gamma   90.00
#
_symmetry.space_group_name_H-M   'P 1'
#
loop_
_entity.id
_entity.type
_entity.pdbx_description
1 polymer ?
#
loop_
_entity_poly.entity_id
_entity_poly.type
_entity_poly.pdbx_seq_one_letter_code
_entity_poly.pdbx_strand_id
1 'polypeptide(L)'
;MKKIIYTLVISSLLFACKDSKIEETTEKDNGLITVSASQFQSSGMEIASPVEQDFDVTISASGRIDVPPQNRAQVTSFIGGYVKSTKLLVGDKVTKGLTLLTLENTEYLDIQKDYLEVAEQIKYLKSEFERQKTLYDEKISSQKNYLKAESDYRRTLGMYQSLRAKLQLLNINPSNVEKGTLTSIVT
;
A
#
# COMPACT_ATOMS: atom_id res chain seq x y z
N MET A 1 11.85 1.32 -97.74
CA MET A 1 11.07 2.57 -97.92
C MET A 1 10.52 3.04 -96.58
N LYS A 2 11.44 3.47 -95.70
CA LYS A 2 11.20 3.89 -94.30
C LYS A 2 11.42 5.40 -94.09
N LYS A 3 11.46 6.19 -95.18
CA LYS A 3 11.71 7.65 -95.17
C LYS A 3 10.50 8.51 -95.58
N ILE A 4 9.38 7.89 -95.95
CA ILE A 4 8.10 8.58 -96.28
C ILE A 4 7.19 8.74 -95.05
N ILE A 5 7.48 8.01 -93.96
CA ILE A 5 6.72 8.05 -92.70
C ILE A 5 7.13 9.26 -91.82
N TYR A 6 8.32 9.83 -92.01
CA TYR A 6 8.82 10.94 -91.19
C TYR A 6 8.48 12.34 -91.74
N THR A 7 8.02 12.46 -92.99
CA THR A 7 7.76 13.76 -93.63
C THR A 7 6.30 14.23 -93.52
N LEU A 8 5.38 13.39 -93.03
CA LEU A 8 3.96 13.76 -92.85
C LEU A 8 3.60 14.13 -91.40
N VAL A 9 4.53 13.95 -90.46
CA VAL A 9 4.36 14.26 -89.03
C VAL A 9 4.71 15.73 -88.70
N ILE A 10 5.23 16.52 -89.65
CA ILE A 10 5.75 17.88 -89.41
C ILE A 10 4.93 19.02 -90.07
N SER A 11 3.86 18.71 -90.83
CA SER A 11 3.26 19.70 -91.75
C SER A 11 1.86 20.24 -91.45
N SER A 12 1.24 20.03 -90.28
CA SER A 12 0.02 20.81 -89.98
C SER A 12 -0.24 21.02 -88.51
N LEU A 13 0.78 21.61 -87.88
CA LEU A 13 0.67 22.31 -86.58
C LEU A 13 0.08 23.74 -86.74
N LEU A 14 -0.76 23.99 -87.75
CA LEU A 14 -1.32 25.31 -88.03
C LEU A 14 -2.74 25.20 -88.57
N PHE A 15 -3.73 25.08 -87.69
CA PHE A 15 -5.03 25.75 -87.86
C PHE A 15 -5.66 25.99 -86.49
N ALA A 16 -5.96 27.27 -86.26
CA ALA A 16 -6.38 27.88 -85.01
C ALA A 16 -7.86 27.66 -84.68
N CYS A 17 -8.20 27.97 -83.42
CA CYS A 17 -9.48 27.85 -82.71
C CYS A 17 -10.76 28.23 -83.48
N LYS A 18 -11.86 27.56 -83.11
CA LYS A 18 -13.22 28.11 -83.16
C LYS A 18 -13.93 27.80 -81.84
N ASP A 19 -14.22 28.87 -81.10
CA ASP A 19 -14.96 28.91 -79.84
C ASP A 19 -16.39 28.36 -79.97
N SER A 20 -16.76 27.48 -79.04
CA SER A 20 -18.15 27.25 -78.64
C SER A 20 -18.17 27.25 -77.11
N LYS A 21 -18.65 28.35 -76.53
CA LYS A 21 -18.91 28.47 -75.09
C LYS A 21 -19.83 27.34 -74.63
N ILE A 22 -19.33 26.48 -73.75
CA ILE A 22 -20.13 25.76 -72.78
C ILE A 22 -19.96 26.55 -71.49
N GLU A 23 -21.04 27.11 -70.95
CA GLU A 23 -21.03 27.75 -69.65
C GLU A 23 -20.78 26.67 -68.58
N GLU A 24 -19.53 26.56 -68.15
CA GLU A 24 -19.19 25.91 -66.89
C GLU A 24 -19.83 26.72 -65.77
N THR A 25 -20.94 26.20 -65.24
CA THR A 25 -21.48 26.69 -63.97
C THR A 25 -20.44 26.37 -62.93
N THR A 26 -19.76 27.38 -62.43
CA THR A 26 -18.77 27.26 -61.35
C THR A 26 -19.49 26.78 -60.10
N GLU A 27 -19.54 25.48 -59.87
CA GLU A 27 -19.93 24.94 -58.58
C GLU A 27 -18.88 25.38 -57.56
N LYS A 28 -19.35 26.07 -56.52
CA LYS A 28 -18.54 26.33 -55.33
C LYS A 28 -17.98 25.01 -54.83
N ASP A 29 -16.66 24.95 -54.63
CA ASP A 29 -16.01 23.83 -53.98
C ASP A 29 -16.50 23.72 -52.53
N ASN A 30 -17.55 22.94 -52.35
CA ASN A 30 -18.15 22.62 -51.06
C ASN A 30 -17.61 21.27 -50.53
N GLY A 31 -16.52 20.75 -51.09
CA GLY A 31 -15.96 19.44 -50.72
C GLY A 31 -16.84 18.25 -51.09
N LEU A 32 -17.81 18.43 -52.00
CA LEU A 32 -18.73 17.41 -52.46
C LEU A 32 -18.36 16.95 -53.88
N ILE A 33 -18.42 15.64 -54.11
CA ILE A 33 -18.16 15.04 -55.43
C ILE A 33 -19.50 14.86 -56.14
N THR A 34 -19.64 15.46 -57.32
CA THR A 34 -20.82 15.30 -58.19
C THR A 34 -20.62 14.16 -59.19
N VAL A 35 -21.64 13.31 -59.34
CA VAL A 35 -21.60 12.14 -60.23
C VAL A 35 -22.82 12.17 -61.16
N SER A 36 -22.61 11.87 -62.44
CA SER A 36 -23.70 11.80 -63.42
C SER A 36 -24.52 10.51 -63.29
N ALA A 37 -25.79 10.54 -63.71
CA ALA A 37 -26.68 9.39 -63.62
C ALA A 37 -26.15 8.12 -64.34
N SER A 38 -25.45 8.31 -65.47
CA SER A 38 -24.83 7.20 -66.19
C SER A 38 -23.66 6.60 -65.41
N GLN A 39 -22.83 7.43 -64.77
CA GLN A 39 -21.74 6.98 -63.90
C GLN A 39 -22.27 6.29 -62.64
N PHE A 40 -23.40 6.75 -62.09
CA PHE A 40 -24.04 6.14 -60.93
C PHE A 40 -24.53 4.72 -61.26
N GLN A 41 -25.22 4.56 -62.39
CA GLN A 41 -25.75 3.27 -62.82
C GLN A 41 -24.67 2.31 -63.32
N SER A 42 -23.67 2.79 -64.07
CA SER A 42 -22.58 1.93 -64.58
C SER A 42 -21.66 1.40 -63.48
N SER A 43 -21.60 2.12 -62.35
CA SER A 43 -20.75 1.77 -61.21
C SER A 43 -21.50 0.97 -60.13
N GLY A 44 -22.79 0.67 -60.34
CA GLY A 44 -23.59 -0.12 -59.41
C GLY A 44 -23.77 0.52 -58.03
N MET A 45 -23.82 1.85 -57.96
CA MET A 45 -23.97 2.54 -56.68
C MET A 45 -25.41 2.39 -56.15
N GLU A 46 -25.53 2.14 -54.85
CA GLU A 46 -26.82 2.00 -54.16
C GLU A 46 -26.87 3.00 -53.00
N ILE A 47 -28.03 3.63 -52.80
CA ILE A 47 -28.26 4.53 -51.67
C ILE A 47 -29.09 3.77 -50.64
N ALA A 48 -28.54 3.61 -49.45
CA ALA A 48 -29.24 3.09 -48.29
C ALA A 48 -29.18 4.11 -47.14
N SER A 49 -30.21 4.12 -46.30
CA SER A 49 -30.23 4.93 -45.08
C SER A 49 -29.47 4.21 -43.96
N PRO A 50 -28.79 4.94 -43.05
CA PRO A 50 -28.22 4.33 -41.85
C PRO A 50 -29.30 3.61 -41.04
N VAL A 51 -29.00 2.40 -40.58
CA VAL A 51 -29.89 1.59 -39.75
C VAL A 51 -29.21 1.38 -38.40
N GLU A 52 -29.91 1.69 -37.32
CA GLU A 52 -29.47 1.33 -35.97
C GLU A 52 -29.56 -0.19 -35.80
N GLN A 53 -28.46 -0.80 -35.34
CA GLN A 53 -28.39 -2.22 -35.08
C GLN A 53 -27.76 -2.43 -33.71
N ASP A 54 -28.37 -3.31 -32.92
CA ASP A 54 -27.80 -3.75 -31.66
C ASP A 54 -26.58 -4.63 -31.94
N PHE A 55 -25.45 -4.29 -31.32
CA PHE A 55 -24.25 -5.13 -31.32
C PHE A 55 -23.66 -5.19 -29.92
N ASP A 56 -23.22 -6.39 -29.54
CA ASP A 56 -22.62 -6.63 -28.24
C ASP A 56 -21.20 -6.05 -28.21
N VAL A 57 -21.01 -4.97 -27.45
CA VAL A 57 -19.69 -4.41 -27.17
C VAL A 57 -19.08 -5.17 -26.01
N THR A 58 -18.18 -6.11 -26.30
CA THR A 58 -17.41 -6.80 -25.27
C THR A 58 -16.13 -6.04 -24.98
N ILE A 59 -15.92 -5.63 -23.73
CA ILE A 59 -14.67 -5.01 -23.26
C ILE A 59 -13.88 -6.05 -22.47
N SER A 60 -12.74 -6.47 -23.02
CA SER A 60 -11.81 -7.34 -22.32
C SER A 60 -10.99 -6.55 -21.29
N ALA A 61 -11.13 -6.89 -20.01
CA ALA A 61 -10.37 -6.29 -18.92
C ALA A 61 -9.63 -7.36 -18.11
N SER A 62 -8.44 -7.01 -17.60
CA SER A 62 -7.69 -7.83 -16.66
C SER A 62 -7.98 -7.41 -15.23
N GLY A 63 -8.18 -8.38 -14.34
CA GLY A 63 -8.42 -8.14 -12.91
C GLY A 63 -7.63 -9.12 -12.05
N ARG A 64 -7.53 -8.80 -10.75
CA ARG A 64 -6.93 -9.69 -9.76
C ARG A 64 -7.91 -9.91 -8.62
N ILE A 65 -7.97 -11.13 -8.11
CA ILE A 65 -8.66 -11.45 -6.87
C ILE A 65 -7.75 -11.05 -5.71
N ASP A 66 -8.24 -10.21 -4.81
CA ASP A 66 -7.55 -9.89 -3.56
C ASP A 66 -8.47 -10.08 -2.37
N VAL A 67 -7.86 -10.32 -1.21
CA VAL A 67 -8.57 -10.51 0.04
C VAL A 67 -8.95 -9.11 0.59
N PRO A 68 -10.23 -8.88 0.98
CA PRO A 68 -10.62 -7.63 1.61
C PRO A 68 -9.73 -7.31 2.82
N PRO A 69 -9.35 -6.05 3.07
CA PRO A 69 -8.47 -5.67 4.18
C PRO A 69 -8.93 -6.19 5.56
N GLN A 70 -10.25 -6.33 5.76
CA GLN A 70 -10.83 -6.85 7.00
C GLN A 70 -10.44 -8.32 7.30
N ASN A 71 -10.09 -9.09 6.27
CA ASN A 71 -9.70 -10.49 6.37
C ASN A 71 -8.18 -10.69 6.23
N ARG A 72 -7.39 -9.61 6.21
CA ARG A 72 -5.93 -9.64 6.18
C ARG A 72 -5.37 -9.12 7.50
N ALA A 73 -4.50 -9.89 8.13
CA ALA A 73 -3.75 -9.46 9.31
C ALA A 73 -2.24 -9.53 9.02
N GLN A 74 -1.50 -8.50 9.45
CA GLN A 74 -0.05 -8.50 9.45
C GLN A 74 0.43 -8.66 10.90
N VAL A 75 1.24 -9.69 11.14
CA VAL A 75 1.79 -9.97 12.48
C VAL A 75 3.19 -9.39 12.57
N THR A 76 3.42 -8.56 13.58
CA THR A 76 4.71 -7.90 13.84
C THR A 76 5.05 -8.00 15.32
N SER A 77 6.33 -8.11 15.64
CA SER A 77 6.79 -8.04 17.02
C SER A 77 6.96 -6.59 17.48
N PHE A 78 6.72 -6.32 18.77
CA PHE A 78 7.00 -5.01 19.39
C PHE A 78 8.50 -4.74 19.56
N ILE A 79 9.28 -5.80 19.75
CA ILE A 79 10.74 -5.75 19.92
C ILE A 79 11.38 -6.69 18.90
N GLY A 80 12.50 -6.25 18.32
CA GLY A 80 13.27 -7.08 17.40
C GLY A 80 13.75 -8.40 18.02
N GLY A 81 14.28 -9.28 17.19
CA GLY A 81 14.84 -10.55 17.64
C GLY A 81 15.13 -11.46 16.46
N TYR A 82 15.89 -12.51 16.73
CA TYR A 82 16.18 -13.54 15.74
C TYR A 82 15.07 -14.59 15.75
N VAL A 83 14.65 -15.04 14.56
CA VAL A 83 13.70 -16.16 14.45
C VAL A 83 14.42 -17.44 14.83
N LYS A 84 14.12 -17.96 16.02
CA LYS A 84 14.71 -19.20 16.53
C LYS A 84 14.08 -20.43 15.87
N SER A 85 12.76 -20.41 15.69
CA SER A 85 12.03 -21.51 15.06
C SER A 85 10.69 -21.08 14.49
N THR A 86 10.23 -21.79 13.47
CA THR A 86 8.86 -21.76 12.93
C THR A 86 8.44 -23.20 12.70
N LYS A 87 7.18 -23.52 13.00
CA LYS A 87 6.58 -24.83 12.74
C LYS A 87 5.69 -24.84 11.49
N LEU A 88 5.52 -23.69 10.85
CA LEU A 88 4.56 -23.47 9.80
C LEU A 88 5.25 -23.24 8.46
N LEU A 89 4.60 -23.74 7.41
CA LEU A 89 4.94 -23.51 6.02
C LEU A 89 3.93 -22.56 5.38
N VAL A 90 4.33 -21.96 4.26
CA VAL A 90 3.44 -21.08 3.49
C VAL A 90 2.26 -21.90 2.96
N GLY A 91 1.05 -21.50 3.32
CA GLY A 91 -0.19 -22.20 2.95
C GLY A 91 -0.83 -22.98 4.09
N ASP A 92 -0.14 -23.16 5.22
CA ASP A 92 -0.72 -23.84 6.39
C ASP A 92 -1.91 -23.06 6.97
N LYS A 93 -2.94 -23.80 7.38
CA LYS A 93 -4.11 -23.22 8.03
C LYS A 93 -3.79 -22.90 9.49
N VAL A 94 -3.96 -21.64 9.88
CA VAL A 94 -3.72 -21.17 11.25
C VAL A 94 -5.04 -20.85 11.96
N THR A 95 -5.07 -21.01 13.28
CA THR A 95 -6.19 -20.65 14.14
C THR A 95 -5.78 -19.59 15.16
N LYS A 96 -6.74 -18.85 15.70
CA LYS A 96 -6.48 -17.85 16.74
C LYS A 96 -5.76 -18.50 17.94
N GLY A 97 -4.63 -17.91 18.34
CA GLY A 97 -3.83 -18.39 19.47
C GLY A 97 -2.78 -19.45 19.12
N LEU A 98 -2.68 -19.87 17.85
CA LEU A 98 -1.61 -20.74 17.41
C LEU A 98 -0.28 -19.97 17.33
N THR A 99 0.77 -20.51 17.95
CA THR A 99 2.13 -19.97 17.83
C THR A 99 2.62 -20.06 16.39
N LEU A 100 2.95 -18.92 15.80
CA LEU A 100 3.46 -18.85 14.44
C LEU A 100 4.97 -19.03 14.39
N LEU A 101 5.68 -18.34 15.28
CA LEU A 101 7.13 -18.25 15.32
C LEU A 101 7.60 -18.06 16.76
N THR A 102 8.87 -18.36 17.03
CA THR A 102 9.50 -18.06 18.30
C THR A 102 10.67 -17.11 18.06
N LEU A 103 10.71 -16.00 18.78
CA LEU A 103 11.79 -15.02 18.71
C LEU A 103 12.75 -15.20 19.88
N GLU A 104 14.04 -14.98 19.61
CA GLU A 104 15.09 -14.96 20.62
C GLU A 104 15.88 -13.65 20.54
N ASN A 105 16.03 -12.98 21.68
CA ASN A 105 16.79 -11.74 21.82
C ASN A 105 17.32 -11.60 23.25
N THR A 106 18.54 -11.05 23.40
CA THR A 106 19.12 -10.68 24.69
C THR A 106 18.37 -9.54 25.35
N GLU A 107 17.76 -8.63 24.58
CA GLU A 107 17.00 -7.49 25.09
C GLU A 107 15.82 -7.92 25.99
N TYR A 108 15.26 -9.11 25.75
CA TYR A 108 14.22 -9.66 26.63
C TYR A 108 14.77 -9.93 28.03
N LEU A 109 16.00 -10.42 28.13
CA LEU A 109 16.67 -10.66 29.41
C LEU A 109 16.98 -9.34 30.12
N ASP A 110 17.39 -8.31 29.38
CA ASP A 110 17.69 -6.99 29.95
C ASP A 110 16.45 -6.35 30.60
N ILE A 111 15.31 -6.39 29.92
CA ILE A 111 14.03 -5.89 30.46
C ILE A 111 13.63 -6.66 31.72
N GLN A 112 13.83 -7.98 31.74
CA GLN A 112 13.51 -8.82 32.90
C GLN A 112 14.46 -8.54 34.08
N LYS A 113 15.76 -8.35 33.81
CA LYS A 113 16.76 -7.96 34.81
C LYS A 113 16.39 -6.63 35.44
N ASP A 114 16.10 -5.62 34.63
CA ASP A 114 15.72 -4.29 35.11
C ASP A 114 14.41 -4.33 35.91
N TYR A 115 13.43 -5.12 35.47
CA TYR A 115 12.19 -5.31 36.21
C TYR A 115 12.43 -5.95 37.58
N LEU A 116 13.26 -6.99 37.64
CA LEU A 116 13.60 -7.68 38.88
C LEU A 116 14.31 -6.73 39.87
N GLU A 117 15.28 -5.95 39.39
CA GLU A 117 15.99 -4.96 40.20
C GLU A 117 15.04 -3.91 40.81
N VAL A 118 14.16 -3.35 39.98
CA VAL A 118 13.17 -2.36 40.40
C VAL A 118 12.12 -2.98 41.34
N ALA A 119 11.73 -4.24 41.11
CA ALA A 119 10.77 -4.96 41.95
C ALA A 119 11.29 -5.25 43.36
N GLU A 120 12.60 -5.44 43.53
CA GLU A 120 13.22 -5.53 44.85
C GLU A 120 13.41 -4.14 45.48
N GLN A 121 13.87 -3.16 44.71
CA GLN A 121 14.10 -1.80 45.22
C GLN A 121 12.83 -1.12 45.72
N ILE A 122 11.70 -1.32 45.03
CA ILE A 122 10.42 -0.69 45.40
C ILE A 122 9.91 -1.18 46.77
N LYS A 123 10.20 -2.42 47.17
CA LYS A 123 9.80 -2.95 48.49
C LYS A 123 10.45 -2.15 49.61
N TYR A 124 11.76 -1.93 49.49
CA TYR A 124 12.52 -1.11 50.45
C TYR A 124 12.04 0.34 50.48
N LEU A 125 11.90 0.98 49.31
CA LEU A 125 11.48 2.37 49.22
C LEU A 125 10.07 2.61 49.73
N LYS A 126 9.15 1.63 49.55
CA LYS A 126 7.82 1.69 50.12
C LYS A 126 7.87 1.70 51.64
N SER A 127 8.64 0.79 52.25
CA SER A 127 8.81 0.74 53.70
C SER A 127 9.44 2.03 54.24
N GLU A 128 10.43 2.58 53.56
CA GLU A 128 11.06 3.85 53.96
C GLU A 128 10.11 5.03 53.84
N PHE A 129 9.29 5.10 52.78
CA PHE A 129 8.26 6.11 52.63
C PHE A 129 7.23 6.05 53.77
N GLU A 130 6.71 4.86 54.08
CA GLU A 130 5.75 4.65 55.17
C GLU A 130 6.34 5.04 56.53
N ARG A 131 7.61 4.69 56.77
CA ARG A 131 8.35 5.08 57.97
C ARG A 131 8.52 6.60 58.07
N GLN A 132 9.00 7.26 57.01
CA GLN A 132 9.21 8.71 57.01
C GLN A 132 7.90 9.49 57.12
N LYS A 133 6.81 8.97 56.55
CA LYS A 133 5.47 9.51 56.71
C LYS A 133 5.03 9.49 58.17
N THR A 134 5.15 8.34 58.83
CA THR A 134 4.78 8.18 60.25
C THR A 134 5.58 9.13 61.14
N LEU A 135 6.90 9.20 60.95
CA LEU A 135 7.76 10.11 61.71
C LEU A 135 7.46 11.60 61.43
N TYR A 136 7.01 11.94 60.23
CA TYR A 136 6.62 13.31 59.89
C TYR A 136 5.29 13.67 60.57
N ASP A 137 4.31 12.77 60.54
CA ASP A 137 3.01 12.92 61.18
C ASP A 137 3.16 13.06 62.72
N GLU A 138 4.13 12.35 63.31
CA GLU A 138 4.52 12.47 64.72
C GLU A 138 5.44 13.68 65.01
N LYS A 139 5.75 14.52 64.01
CA LYS A 139 6.63 15.70 64.11
C LYS A 139 8.08 15.40 64.54
N ILE A 140 8.56 14.18 64.26
CA ILE A 140 9.92 13.71 64.55
C ILE A 140 10.85 13.97 63.36
N SER A 141 10.38 13.76 62.12
CA SER A 141 11.18 13.95 60.91
C SER A 141 10.91 15.30 60.22
N SER A 142 11.88 15.75 59.40
CA SER A 142 11.69 16.96 58.59
C SER A 142 10.81 16.69 57.36
N GLN A 143 10.02 17.68 56.96
CA GLN A 143 9.21 17.63 55.73
C GLN A 143 10.05 17.31 54.49
N LYS A 144 11.29 17.81 54.43
CA LYS A 144 12.24 17.53 53.34
C LYS A 144 12.51 16.02 53.21
N ASN A 145 12.70 15.32 54.32
CA ASN A 145 12.98 13.87 54.31
C ASN A 145 11.76 13.08 53.84
N TYR A 146 10.57 13.45 54.32
CA TYR A 146 9.31 12.87 53.85
C TYR A 146 9.11 13.07 52.34
N LEU A 147 9.22 14.30 51.83
CA LEU A 147 9.07 14.61 50.40
C LEU A 147 10.10 13.89 49.54
N LYS A 148 11.34 13.75 50.03
CA LYS A 148 12.38 12.98 49.34
C LYS A 148 11.99 11.50 49.26
N ALA A 149 11.58 10.88 50.36
CA ALA A 149 11.16 9.48 50.38
C ALA A 149 9.93 9.23 49.50
N GLU A 150 8.96 10.15 49.51
CA GLU A 150 7.78 10.11 48.63
C GLU A 150 8.19 10.17 47.15
N SER A 151 9.06 11.11 46.79
CA SER A 151 9.55 11.28 45.43
C SER A 151 10.32 10.04 44.95
N ASP A 152 11.22 9.52 45.79
CA ASP A 152 12.00 8.30 45.50
C ASP A 152 11.07 7.09 45.28
N TYR A 153 10.08 6.88 46.16
CA TYR A 153 9.10 5.80 46.02
C TYR A 153 8.24 5.95 44.76
N ARG A 154 7.65 7.13 44.52
CA ARG A 154 6.78 7.37 43.34
C ARG A 154 7.55 7.20 42.02
N ARG A 155 8.80 7.65 41.96
CA ARG A 155 9.67 7.46 40.79
C ARG A 155 9.87 5.97 40.48
N THR A 156 10.27 5.19 41.48
CA THR A 156 10.50 3.75 41.32
C THR A 156 9.20 2.99 41.02
N LEU A 157 8.07 3.42 41.59
CA LEU A 157 6.75 2.88 41.25
C LEU A 157 6.40 3.08 39.77
N GLY A 158 6.68 4.27 39.21
CA GLY A 158 6.49 4.52 37.78
C GLY A 158 7.37 3.62 36.91
N MET A 159 8.63 3.42 37.29
CA MET A 159 9.54 2.50 36.60
C MET A 159 9.04 1.06 36.67
N TYR A 160 8.59 0.60 37.85
CA TYR A 160 8.04 -0.74 38.05
C TYR A 160 6.84 -1.00 37.13
N GLN A 161 5.88 -0.06 37.10
CA GLN A 161 4.69 -0.17 36.27
C GLN A 161 5.02 -0.17 34.76
N SER A 162 5.96 0.67 34.34
CA SER A 162 6.42 0.73 32.96
C SER A 162 7.06 -0.58 32.51
N LEU A 163 7.99 -1.12 33.30
CA LEU A 163 8.65 -2.39 33.00
C LEU A 163 7.65 -3.57 33.04
N ARG A 164 6.71 -3.56 33.98
CA ARG A 164 5.63 -4.56 34.04
C ARG A 164 4.79 -4.55 32.77
N ALA A 165 4.41 -3.37 32.28
CA ALA A 165 3.64 -3.24 31.04
C ALA A 165 4.45 -3.72 29.82
N LYS A 166 5.76 -3.42 29.75
CA LYS A 166 6.64 -3.95 28.70
C LYS A 166 6.68 -5.48 28.70
N LEU A 167 6.81 -6.12 29.86
CA LEU A 167 6.79 -7.58 29.96
C LEU A 167 5.46 -8.18 29.49
N GLN A 168 4.34 -7.55 29.84
CA GLN A 168 3.00 -7.99 29.40
C GLN A 168 2.83 -7.89 27.88
N LEU A 169 3.36 -6.84 27.24
CA LEU A 169 3.36 -6.72 25.77
C LEU A 169 4.16 -7.82 25.08
N LEU A 170 5.22 -8.32 25.73
CA LEU A 170 6.02 -9.45 25.27
C LEU A 170 5.43 -10.81 25.67
N ASN A 171 4.24 -10.83 26.27
CA ASN A 171 3.59 -12.03 26.81
C ASN A 171 4.46 -12.77 27.85
N ILE A 172 5.38 -12.06 28.52
CA ILE A 172 6.21 -12.58 29.61
C ILE A 172 5.49 -12.32 30.94
N ASN A 173 5.30 -13.37 31.74
CA ASN A 173 4.62 -13.24 33.02
C ASN A 173 5.53 -12.56 34.07
N PRO A 174 5.18 -11.36 34.59
CA PRO A 174 6.02 -10.63 35.54
C PRO A 174 6.26 -11.41 36.84
N SER A 175 5.31 -12.24 37.28
CA SER A 175 5.43 -13.04 38.50
C SER A 175 6.46 -14.17 38.37
N ASN A 176 6.75 -14.64 37.15
CA ASN A 176 7.82 -15.62 36.93
C ASN A 176 9.20 -14.94 36.99
N VAL A 177 9.28 -13.72 36.47
CA VAL A 177 10.50 -12.90 36.52
C VAL A 177 10.87 -12.56 37.96
N GLU A 178 9.89 -12.17 38.78
CA GLU A 178 10.08 -11.92 40.23
C GLU A 178 10.58 -13.15 41.00
N LYS A 179 10.35 -14.37 40.48
CA LYS A 179 10.88 -15.63 41.05
C LYS A 179 12.26 -16.01 40.50
N GLY A 180 12.88 -15.16 39.67
CA GLY A 180 14.17 -15.40 39.04
C GLY A 180 14.13 -16.32 37.82
N THR A 181 12.95 -16.63 37.28
CA THR A 181 12.82 -17.44 36.05
C THR A 181 12.85 -16.51 34.84
N LEU A 182 14.01 -16.41 34.19
CA LEU A 182 14.24 -15.54 33.03
C LEU A 182 14.20 -16.34 31.72
N THR A 183 13.67 -15.73 30.65
CA THR A 183 13.60 -16.35 29.31
C THR A 183 14.16 -15.42 28.24
N SER A 184 15.01 -15.94 27.34
CA SER A 184 15.43 -15.22 26.12
C SER A 184 14.47 -15.43 24.95
N ILE A 185 13.39 -16.19 25.15
CA ILE A 185 12.50 -16.67 24.09
C ILE A 185 11.07 -16.19 24.34
N VAL A 186 10.42 -15.68 23.29
CA VAL A 186 9.01 -15.30 23.27
C VAL A 186 8.29 -15.92 22.06
N THR A 187 6.97 -16.11 22.17
CA THR A 187 6.11 -16.79 21.18
C THR A 187 4.88 -15.97 20.83
#